data_AF-A0A6I2RDK1-F1
#
_entry.id   AF-A0A6I2RDK1-F1
#
_cell.length_a   1.000
_cell.length_b   1.000
_cell.length_c   1.000
_cell.angle_alpha   90.00
_cell.angle_beta   90.00
_cell.angle_gamma   90.00
#
_symmetry.space_group_name_H-M   'P 1'
#
loop_
_entity.id
_entity.type
_entity.pdbx_description
1 polymer ?
#
loop_
_entity_poly.entity_id
_entity_poly.type
_entity_poly.pdbx_seq_one_letter_code
_entity_poly.pdbx_strand_id
1 'polypeptide(L)'
;MWQSWTPAMRRELRIAGGGWPERRPPPHKQKRGERMPGPRQSLEVLEGKGRKHLSRSERAQRAAGEVRPAPPKQLRAPEYLTAELKEQFRALARQLKELGLLSSLDYDTLARYLLARQSYLAATQEVIALQRGAERADGSRVIDTEALDVATRIQDRFFKQCRGCANDMGLTVTSRCRLVLPESARPPEENAFERLMREKRERMQRA
;
A
#
# COMPACT_ATOMS: atom_id res chain seq x y z
N MET A 1 15.46 16.11 -47.03
CA MET A 1 16.52 16.30 -48.02
C MET A 1 17.45 17.38 -47.47
N TRP A 2 18.59 16.97 -46.89
CA TRP A 2 19.53 17.85 -46.21
C TRP A 2 20.31 18.64 -47.28
N GLN A 3 20.15 19.96 -47.35
CA GLN A 3 21.05 20.77 -48.16
C GLN A 3 22.32 21.04 -47.35
N SER A 4 23.39 20.32 -47.65
CA SER A 4 24.73 20.56 -47.12
C SER A 4 25.39 21.70 -47.91
N TRP A 5 25.58 22.86 -47.27
CA TRP A 5 26.23 24.02 -47.90
C TRP A 5 27.75 23.84 -47.90
N THR A 6 28.36 23.96 -49.07
CA THR A 6 29.80 23.75 -49.30
C THR A 6 30.65 24.87 -48.66
N PRO A 7 31.93 24.61 -48.36
CA PRO A 7 32.81 25.57 -47.67
C PRO A 7 32.95 26.94 -48.36
N ALA A 8 32.74 27.01 -49.68
CA ALA A 8 32.78 28.25 -50.45
C ALA A 8 31.63 29.22 -50.09
N MET A 9 30.42 28.69 -49.86
CA MET A 9 29.24 29.50 -49.46
C MET A 9 29.38 30.06 -48.04
N ARG A 10 30.28 29.49 -47.22
CA ARG A 10 30.60 29.96 -45.87
C ARG A 10 31.58 31.13 -45.83
N ARG A 11 32.24 31.46 -46.96
CA ARG A 11 33.18 32.58 -47.06
C ARG A 11 32.52 33.88 -47.52
N GLU A 12 31.39 33.82 -48.20
CA GLU A 12 30.70 35.02 -48.73
C GLU A 12 29.81 35.75 -47.70
N LEU A 13 29.49 35.13 -46.56
CA LEU A 13 28.67 35.77 -45.51
C LEU A 13 29.49 36.53 -44.45
N ARG A 14 30.81 36.72 -44.66
CA ARG A 14 31.68 37.42 -43.70
C ARG A 14 31.77 38.95 -43.93
N ILE A 15 31.10 39.50 -44.94
CA ILE A 15 31.19 40.94 -45.30
C ILE A 15 29.95 41.75 -44.88
N ALA A 16 28.83 41.12 -44.49
CA ALA A 16 27.69 41.84 -43.92
C ALA A 16 27.73 41.75 -42.38
N GLY A 17 28.02 42.88 -41.72
CA GLY A 17 28.32 42.97 -40.29
C GLY A 17 27.16 42.59 -39.36
N GLY A 18 27.12 41.31 -38.95
CA GLY A 18 26.26 40.82 -37.87
C GLY A 18 27.06 39.87 -36.98
N GLY A 19 27.40 40.32 -35.76
CA GLY A 19 28.08 39.51 -34.75
C GLY A 19 27.26 38.28 -34.34
N TRP A 20 27.96 37.18 -34.05
CA TRP A 20 27.34 35.96 -33.55
C TRP A 20 26.74 36.21 -32.15
N PRO A 21 25.51 35.75 -31.86
CA PRO A 21 24.95 35.87 -30.52
C PRO A 21 25.77 35.02 -29.55
N GLU A 22 26.30 35.70 -28.53
CA GLU A 22 27.06 35.14 -27.43
C GLU A 22 26.30 33.97 -26.80
N ARG A 23 26.94 32.79 -26.75
CA ARG A 23 26.35 31.61 -26.11
C ARG A 23 26.16 31.95 -24.64
N ARG A 24 24.89 32.02 -24.17
CA ARG A 24 24.59 32.14 -22.74
C ARG A 24 25.36 31.06 -21.98
N PRO A 25 26.11 31.40 -20.91
CA PRO A 25 26.76 30.39 -20.10
C PRO A 25 25.70 29.42 -19.53
N PRO A 26 26.00 28.12 -19.41
CA PRO A 26 25.06 27.16 -18.87
C PRO A 26 24.66 27.57 -17.44
N PRO A 27 23.39 27.41 -17.04
CA PRO A 27 22.95 27.78 -15.71
C PRO A 27 23.80 27.02 -14.68
N HIS A 28 24.37 27.78 -13.74
CA HIS A 28 25.06 27.25 -12.57
C HIS A 28 24.28 26.06 -12.01
N LYS A 29 24.98 24.93 -11.78
CA LYS A 29 24.43 23.74 -11.12
C LYS A 29 23.76 24.18 -9.82
N GLN A 30 22.44 24.34 -9.85
CA GLN A 30 21.65 24.50 -8.64
C GLN A 30 22.01 23.32 -7.75
N LYS A 31 22.52 23.63 -6.55
CA LYS A 31 22.74 22.62 -5.50
C LYS A 31 21.47 21.79 -5.44
N ARG A 32 21.57 20.50 -5.78
CA ARG A 32 20.48 19.54 -5.59
C ARG A 32 20.03 19.72 -4.15
N GLY A 33 18.84 20.30 -3.97
CA GLY A 33 18.24 20.43 -2.66
C GLY A 33 18.30 19.08 -1.95
N GLU A 34 18.59 19.10 -0.65
CA GLU A 34 18.62 17.92 0.19
C GLU A 34 17.44 17.02 -0.16
N ARG A 35 17.75 15.82 -0.66
CA ARG A 35 16.72 14.85 -1.02
C ARG A 35 16.06 14.44 0.29
N MET A 36 14.90 15.02 0.58
CA MET A 36 14.04 14.60 1.69
C MET A 36 13.95 13.07 1.70
N PRO A 37 14.20 12.41 2.85
CA PRO A 37 14.11 10.97 2.92
C PRO A 37 12.71 10.54 2.51
N GLY A 38 12.63 9.68 1.49
CA GLY A 38 11.35 9.10 1.08
C GLY A 38 10.72 8.28 2.21
N PRO A 39 9.44 7.89 2.07
CA PRO A 39 8.72 7.12 3.07
C PRO A 39 9.52 5.91 3.56
N ARG A 40 9.54 5.67 4.88
CA ARG A 40 10.16 4.48 5.46
C ARG A 40 9.45 3.24 4.90
N GLN A 41 10.23 2.31 4.37
CA GLN A 41 9.76 1.06 3.76
C GLN A 41 10.52 -0.10 4.41
N SER A 42 9.85 -1.24 4.56
CA SER A 42 10.49 -2.46 5.05
C SER A 42 11.65 -2.89 4.15
N LEU A 43 12.57 -3.67 4.71
CA LEU A 43 13.71 -4.19 3.97
C LEU A 43 13.26 -4.95 2.72
N GLU A 44 12.27 -5.84 2.88
CA GLU A 44 11.69 -6.63 1.79
C GLU A 44 11.17 -5.76 0.64
N VAL A 45 10.43 -4.69 0.94
CA VAL A 45 9.90 -3.77 -0.09
C VAL A 45 11.01 -3.03 -0.82
N LEU A 46 12.11 -2.71 -0.12
CA LEU A 46 13.26 -2.02 -0.71
C LEU A 46 14.07 -2.93 -1.63
N GLU A 47 14.38 -4.14 -1.17
CA GLU A 47 14.99 -5.19 -1.98
C GLU A 47 14.11 -5.47 -3.19
N GLY A 48 12.79 -5.49 -2.96
CA GLY A 48 11.84 -5.83 -3.98
C GLY A 48 11.64 -4.84 -5.10
N LYS A 49 11.91 -3.57 -4.83
CA LYS A 49 11.92 -2.55 -5.87
C LYS A 49 13.18 -2.63 -6.73
N GLY A 50 14.26 -3.28 -6.27
CA GLY A 50 15.55 -3.35 -6.96
C GLY A 50 16.26 -2.00 -7.14
N ARG A 51 15.69 -0.88 -6.66
CA ARG A 51 16.21 0.48 -6.88
C ARG A 51 17.34 0.88 -5.92
N LYS A 52 17.63 0.05 -4.91
CA LYS A 52 18.68 0.28 -3.92
C LYS A 52 19.53 -0.98 -3.72
N HIS A 53 20.82 -0.88 -4.02
CA HIS A 53 21.80 -1.87 -3.61
C HIS A 53 22.22 -1.54 -2.17
N LEU A 54 21.61 -2.23 -1.20
CA LEU A 54 22.01 -2.12 0.20
C LEU A 54 23.31 -2.91 0.41
N SER A 55 24.20 -2.39 1.23
CA SER A 55 25.35 -3.16 1.73
C SER A 55 24.89 -4.20 2.76
N ARG A 56 25.75 -5.19 3.09
CA ARG A 56 25.43 -6.21 4.11
C ARG A 56 25.16 -5.58 5.49
N SER A 57 25.96 -4.58 5.87
CA SER A 57 25.80 -3.86 7.14
C SER A 57 24.50 -3.05 7.18
N GLU A 58 24.12 -2.38 6.09
CA GLU A 58 22.85 -1.64 6.02
C GLU A 58 21.63 -2.56 6.07
N ARG A 59 21.68 -3.74 5.43
CA ARG A 59 20.61 -4.75 5.56
C ARG A 59 20.45 -5.18 7.01
N ALA A 60 21.56 -5.50 7.69
CA ALA A 60 21.55 -5.92 9.09
C ALA A 60 20.99 -4.82 10.01
N GLN A 61 21.42 -3.57 9.82
CA GLN A 61 20.90 -2.43 10.59
C GLN A 61 19.40 -2.20 10.37
N ARG A 62 18.92 -2.33 9.12
CA ARG A 62 17.49 -2.20 8.81
C ARG A 62 16.67 -3.34 9.38
N ALA A 63 17.13 -4.58 9.22
CA ALA A 63 16.47 -5.75 9.76
C ALA A 63 16.37 -5.68 11.29
N ALA A 64 17.43 -5.24 11.97
CA ALA A 64 17.42 -5.03 13.42
C ALA A 64 16.49 -3.89 13.86
N GLY A 65 16.30 -2.87 13.02
CA GLY A 65 15.39 -1.75 13.29
C GLY A 65 13.93 -1.98 12.88
N GLU A 66 13.64 -3.04 12.11
CA GLU A 66 12.29 -3.35 11.64
C GLU A 66 11.52 -4.14 12.71
N VAL A 67 10.52 -3.51 13.29
CA VAL A 67 9.66 -4.18 14.28
C VAL A 67 8.67 -5.08 13.54
N ARG A 68 8.84 -6.39 13.69
CA ARG A 68 7.88 -7.40 13.22
C ARG A 68 7.14 -7.96 14.43
N PRO A 69 5.88 -7.59 14.65
CA PRO A 69 5.14 -8.12 15.76
C PRO A 69 4.95 -9.64 15.57
N ALA A 70 5.16 -10.39 16.64
CA ALA A 70 4.94 -11.83 16.61
C ALA A 70 3.46 -12.16 16.40
N PRO A 71 3.13 -13.26 15.72
CA PRO A 71 1.76 -13.72 15.62
C PRO A 71 1.21 -14.03 17.03
N PRO A 72 -0.06 -13.72 17.30
CA PRO A 72 -0.63 -13.89 18.63
C PRO A 72 -0.72 -15.38 18.99
N LYS A 73 -0.27 -15.74 20.20
CA LYS A 73 -0.34 -17.12 20.69
C LYS A 73 -1.78 -17.63 20.76
N GLN A 74 -2.67 -16.82 21.35
CA GLN A 74 -4.09 -17.12 21.50
C GLN A 74 -4.93 -16.00 20.88
N LEU A 75 -6.01 -16.37 20.18
CA LEU A 75 -6.97 -15.41 19.63
C LEU A 75 -7.99 -15.02 20.70
N ARG A 76 -7.87 -13.80 21.22
CA ARG A 76 -8.77 -13.23 22.23
C ARG A 76 -9.60 -12.11 21.61
N ALA A 77 -10.89 -12.36 21.45
CA ALA A 77 -11.82 -11.33 20.99
C ALA A 77 -12.02 -10.27 22.09
N PRO A 78 -12.08 -8.97 21.77
CA PRO A 78 -12.34 -7.94 22.75
C PRO A 78 -13.66 -8.14 23.52
N GLU A 79 -13.67 -7.74 24.79
CA GLU A 79 -14.78 -8.01 25.70
C GLU A 79 -16.08 -7.31 25.29
N TYR A 80 -15.96 -6.11 24.73
CA TYR A 80 -17.09 -5.27 24.28
C TYR A 80 -17.84 -5.84 23.05
N LEU A 81 -17.32 -6.88 22.41
CA LEU A 81 -18.03 -7.54 21.30
C LEU A 81 -19.15 -8.45 21.83
N THR A 82 -20.27 -8.47 21.12
CA THR A 82 -21.36 -9.43 21.35
C THR A 82 -20.87 -10.86 21.08
N ALA A 83 -21.61 -11.87 21.56
CA ALA A 83 -21.25 -13.28 21.35
C ALA A 83 -21.08 -13.62 19.85
N GLU A 84 -22.02 -13.18 19.03
CA GLU A 84 -21.98 -13.36 17.57
C GLU A 84 -20.74 -12.70 16.95
N LEU A 85 -20.44 -11.46 17.31
CA LEU A 85 -19.27 -10.75 16.79
C LEU A 85 -17.96 -11.38 17.27
N LYS A 86 -17.93 -11.96 18.48
CA LYS A 86 -16.76 -12.71 19.00
C LYS A 86 -16.49 -13.97 18.18
N GLU A 87 -17.52 -14.66 17.70
CA GLU A 87 -17.35 -15.81 16.80
C GLU A 87 -16.79 -15.38 15.44
N GLN A 88 -17.38 -14.36 14.84
CA GLN A 88 -16.92 -13.78 13.57
C GLN A 88 -15.48 -13.26 13.68
N PHE A 89 -15.14 -12.63 14.81
CA PHE A 89 -13.78 -12.18 15.12
C PHE A 89 -12.81 -13.36 15.10
N ARG A 90 -13.08 -14.43 15.84
CA ARG A 90 -12.17 -15.58 15.90
C ARG A 90 -12.01 -16.26 14.55
N ALA A 91 -13.07 -16.35 13.75
CA ALA A 91 -13.02 -16.92 12.41
C ALA A 91 -12.09 -16.11 11.49
N LEU A 92 -12.28 -14.79 11.40
CA LEU A 92 -11.42 -13.91 10.59
C LEU A 92 -10.01 -13.84 11.14
N ALA A 93 -9.85 -13.73 12.46
CA ALA A 93 -8.54 -13.65 13.11
C ALA A 93 -7.70 -14.91 12.86
N ARG A 94 -8.33 -16.09 12.76
CA ARG A 94 -7.64 -17.33 12.40
C ARG A 94 -7.07 -17.26 11.00
N GLN A 95 -7.89 -16.86 10.02
CA GLN A 95 -7.45 -16.70 8.62
C GLN A 95 -6.34 -15.65 8.49
N LEU A 96 -6.49 -14.50 9.15
CA LEU A 96 -5.48 -13.43 9.12
C LEU A 96 -4.17 -13.87 9.80
N LYS A 97 -4.24 -14.64 10.90
CA LYS A 97 -3.07 -15.21 11.55
C LYS A 97 -2.34 -16.22 10.65
N GLU A 98 -3.08 -17.09 9.96
CA GLU A 98 -2.50 -18.06 9.00
C GLU A 98 -1.78 -17.36 7.85
N LEU A 99 -2.28 -16.20 7.40
CA LEU A 99 -1.63 -15.35 6.40
C LEU A 99 -0.48 -14.49 6.95
N GLY A 100 -0.20 -14.54 8.26
CA GLY A 100 0.81 -13.69 8.91
C GLY A 100 0.45 -12.20 8.95
N LEU A 101 -0.83 -11.86 8.79
CA LEU A 101 -1.36 -10.48 8.71
C LEU A 101 -1.98 -9.97 10.01
N LEU A 102 -1.88 -10.76 11.10
CA LEU A 102 -2.48 -10.41 12.39
C LEU A 102 -1.47 -10.45 13.52
N SER A 103 -1.38 -9.35 14.26
CA SER A 103 -0.78 -9.27 15.59
C SER A 103 -1.85 -9.00 16.65
N SER A 104 -1.49 -9.10 17.93
CA SER A 104 -2.37 -8.69 19.03
C SER A 104 -2.71 -7.20 19.02
N LEU A 105 -1.89 -6.36 18.35
CA LEU A 105 -2.14 -4.93 18.22
C LEU A 105 -3.31 -4.63 17.27
N ASP A 106 -3.60 -5.55 16.35
CA ASP A 106 -4.60 -5.36 15.30
C ASP A 106 -6.02 -5.76 15.74
N TYR A 107 -6.18 -6.26 16.98
CA TYR A 107 -7.46 -6.76 17.49
C TYR A 107 -8.53 -5.69 17.51
N ASP A 108 -8.16 -4.47 17.89
CA ASP A 108 -9.11 -3.35 17.94
C ASP A 108 -9.55 -2.94 16.53
N THR A 109 -8.64 -2.97 15.55
CA THR A 109 -8.95 -2.71 14.14
C THR A 109 -9.91 -3.76 13.57
N LEU A 110 -9.69 -5.04 13.87
CA LEU A 110 -10.57 -6.13 13.44
C LEU A 110 -11.94 -6.05 14.11
N ALA A 111 -11.99 -5.68 15.38
CA ALA A 111 -13.24 -5.49 16.10
C ALA A 111 -14.04 -4.29 15.54
N ARG A 112 -13.37 -3.17 15.25
CA ARG A 112 -13.98 -2.00 14.59
C ARG A 112 -14.51 -2.32 13.21
N TYR A 113 -13.79 -3.13 12.42
CA TYR A 113 -14.29 -3.63 11.14
C TYR A 113 -15.61 -4.38 11.30
N LEU A 114 -15.70 -5.29 12.28
CA LEU A 114 -16.91 -6.09 12.52
C LEU A 114 -18.09 -5.25 12.99
N LEU A 115 -17.85 -4.31 13.90
CA LEU A 115 -18.86 -3.37 14.38
C LEU A 115 -19.38 -2.50 13.24
N ALA A 116 -18.48 -1.90 12.45
CA ALA A 116 -18.86 -1.10 11.29
C ALA A 116 -19.64 -1.93 10.26
N ARG A 117 -19.27 -3.20 10.06
CA ARG A 117 -19.97 -4.11 9.14
C ARG A 117 -21.38 -4.40 9.62
N GLN A 118 -21.56 -4.66 10.91
CA GLN A 118 -22.89 -4.86 11.49
C GLN A 118 -23.76 -3.61 11.31
N SER A 119 -23.23 -2.42 11.64
CA SER A 119 -23.94 -1.16 11.45
C SER A 119 -24.28 -0.87 9.99
N TYR A 120 -23.38 -1.20 9.05
CA TYR A 120 -23.63 -1.07 7.62
C TYR A 120 -24.78 -1.97 7.17
N LEU A 121 -24.82 -3.23 7.63
CA LEU A 121 -25.92 -4.15 7.30
C LEU A 121 -27.25 -3.65 7.85
N ALA A 122 -27.28 -3.16 9.09
CA ALA A 122 -28.48 -2.56 9.68
C ALA A 122 -28.96 -1.32 8.89
N ALA A 123 -28.06 -0.38 8.60
CA ALA A 123 -28.38 0.80 7.80
C ALA A 123 -28.85 0.43 6.38
N THR A 124 -28.31 -0.64 5.79
CA THR A 124 -28.75 -1.15 4.49
C THR A 124 -30.19 -1.66 4.55
N GLN A 125 -30.58 -2.37 5.62
CA GLN A 125 -31.97 -2.81 5.79
C GLN A 125 -32.92 -1.63 5.95
N GLU A 126 -32.50 -0.58 6.66
CA GLU A 126 -33.28 0.65 6.83
C GLU A 126 -33.48 1.39 5.50
N VAL A 127 -32.41 1.55 4.70
CA VAL A 127 -32.50 2.13 3.34
C VAL A 127 -33.46 1.33 2.47
N ILE A 128 -33.36 -0.01 2.49
CA ILE A 128 -34.28 -0.89 1.73
C ILE A 128 -35.72 -0.72 2.19
N ALA A 129 -35.97 -0.59 3.51
CA ALA A 129 -37.31 -0.39 4.05
C ALA A 129 -37.90 0.96 3.61
N LEU A 130 -37.12 2.03 3.67
CA LEU A 130 -37.55 3.37 3.23
C LEU A 130 -37.81 3.42 1.72
N GLN A 131 -37.00 2.74 0.92
CA GLN A 131 -37.19 2.63 -0.54
C GLN A 131 -38.48 1.88 -0.92
N ARG A 132 -38.91 0.90 -0.11
CA ARG A 132 -40.19 0.21 -0.33
C ARG A 132 -41.38 1.15 -0.12
N GLY A 133 -41.21 2.19 0.69
CA GLY A 133 -42.25 3.16 1.02
C GLY A 133 -43.32 2.60 1.94
N ALA A 134 -44.13 3.49 2.50
CA ALA A 134 -45.32 3.12 3.26
C ALA A 134 -46.54 3.08 2.33
N GLU A 135 -47.41 2.07 2.51
CA GLU A 135 -48.72 2.05 1.88
C GLU A 135 -49.69 2.95 2.64
N ARG A 136 -50.35 3.84 1.90
CA ARG A 136 -51.45 4.66 2.41
C ARG A 136 -52.77 3.90 2.31
N ALA A 137 -53.79 4.41 3.00
CA ALA A 137 -55.13 3.85 2.98
C ALA A 137 -55.78 3.84 1.58
N ASP A 138 -55.29 4.68 0.66
CA ASP A 138 -55.71 4.74 -0.75
C ASP A 138 -54.97 3.75 -1.66
N GLY A 139 -54.11 2.89 -1.10
CA GLY A 139 -53.30 1.93 -1.85
C GLY A 139 -52.08 2.55 -2.55
N SER A 140 -51.86 3.85 -2.42
CA SER A 140 -50.67 4.53 -2.96
C SER A 140 -49.46 4.28 -2.06
N ARG A 141 -48.26 4.22 -2.67
CA ARG A 141 -46.99 4.12 -1.93
C ARG A 141 -46.30 5.46 -1.86
N VAL A 142 -45.71 5.72 -0.70
CA VAL A 142 -45.06 6.99 -0.38
C VAL A 142 -43.69 6.70 0.15
N ILE A 143 -42.71 7.36 -0.46
CA ILE A 143 -41.34 7.31 -0.01
C ILE A 143 -41.07 8.62 0.71
N ASP A 144 -40.62 8.53 1.96
CA ASP A 144 -40.05 9.66 2.67
C ASP A 144 -38.65 9.91 2.12
N THR A 145 -38.53 10.89 1.23
CA THR A 145 -37.29 11.20 0.53
C THR A 145 -36.24 11.83 1.45
N GLU A 146 -36.65 12.54 2.50
CA GLU A 146 -35.73 13.16 3.46
C GLU A 146 -35.13 12.10 4.37
N ALA A 147 -35.97 11.22 4.93
CA ALA A 147 -35.50 10.08 5.72
C ALA A 147 -34.58 9.17 4.90
N LEU A 148 -34.91 8.92 3.63
CA LEU A 148 -34.09 8.10 2.74
C LEU A 148 -32.71 8.72 2.45
N ASP A 149 -32.62 10.03 2.24
CA ASP A 149 -31.34 10.73 2.03
C ASP A 149 -30.47 10.65 3.30
N VAL A 150 -31.05 10.85 4.49
CA VAL A 150 -30.34 10.68 5.77
C VAL A 150 -29.84 9.25 5.94
N ALA A 151 -30.69 8.24 5.74
CA ALA A 151 -30.33 6.83 5.88
C ALA A 151 -29.21 6.43 4.90
N THR A 152 -29.28 6.91 3.65
CA THR A 152 -28.24 6.66 2.63
C THR A 152 -26.89 7.27 3.04
N ARG A 153 -26.88 8.48 3.62
CA ARG A 153 -25.66 9.10 4.15
C ARG A 153 -25.07 8.34 5.33
N ILE A 154 -25.91 7.81 6.22
CA ILE A 154 -25.47 6.98 7.34
C ILE A 154 -24.86 5.66 6.82
N GLN A 155 -25.53 5.01 5.87
CA GLN A 155 -25.05 3.80 5.21
C GLN A 155 -23.66 4.02 4.58
N ASP A 156 -23.47 5.11 3.83
CA ASP A 156 -22.18 5.45 3.19
C ASP A 156 -21.06 5.68 4.22
N ARG A 157 -21.37 6.31 5.37
CA ARG A 157 -20.38 6.47 6.47
C ARG A 157 -19.91 5.12 7.00
N PHE A 158 -20.82 4.19 7.28
CA PHE A 158 -20.45 2.85 7.75
C PHE A 158 -19.72 2.05 6.69
N PHE A 159 -20.08 2.19 5.41
CA PHE A 159 -19.34 1.58 4.31
C PHE A 159 -17.89 2.07 4.25
N LYS A 160 -17.68 3.39 4.37
CA LYS A 160 -16.33 3.99 4.39
C LYS A 160 -15.52 3.52 5.60
N GLN A 161 -16.12 3.43 6.78
CA GLN A 161 -15.47 2.88 7.98
C GLN A 161 -15.06 1.42 7.77
N CYS A 162 -15.96 0.58 7.27
CA CYS A 162 -15.67 -0.82 6.93
C CYS A 162 -14.51 -0.91 5.94
N ARG A 163 -14.55 -0.10 4.89
CA ARG A 163 -13.53 -0.10 3.83
C ARG A 163 -12.17 0.37 4.34
N GLY A 164 -12.15 1.35 5.24
CA GLY A 164 -10.94 1.80 5.94
C GLY A 164 -10.27 0.64 6.67
N CYS A 165 -10.98 0.02 7.61
CA CYS A 165 -10.44 -1.10 8.39
C CYS A 165 -10.07 -2.29 7.50
N ALA A 166 -10.85 -2.58 6.45
CA ALA A 166 -10.54 -3.64 5.50
C ALA A 166 -9.25 -3.38 4.71
N ASN A 167 -8.95 -2.13 4.36
CA ASN A 167 -7.71 -1.78 3.67
C ASN A 167 -6.49 -1.93 4.60
N ASP A 168 -6.64 -1.52 5.87
CA ASP A 168 -5.57 -1.58 6.86
C ASP A 168 -5.16 -3.03 7.19
N MET A 169 -6.15 -3.93 7.27
CA MET A 169 -5.92 -5.35 7.59
C MET A 169 -5.65 -6.24 6.38
N GLY A 170 -5.61 -5.69 5.17
CA GLY A 170 -5.39 -6.52 3.98
C GLY A 170 -6.59 -7.41 3.60
N LEU A 171 -7.83 -7.03 3.93
CA LEU A 171 -9.02 -7.83 3.58
C LEU A 171 -9.46 -7.68 2.11
N THR A 172 -9.02 -6.63 1.41
CA THR A 172 -9.33 -6.43 -0.01
C THR A 172 -8.26 -7.02 -0.92
N VAL A 173 -8.62 -7.38 -2.16
CA VAL A 173 -7.66 -7.87 -3.16
C VAL A 173 -6.57 -6.83 -3.38
N THR A 174 -6.94 -5.56 -3.61
CA THR A 174 -6.00 -4.46 -3.82
C THR A 174 -5.05 -4.26 -2.64
N SER A 175 -5.55 -4.32 -1.40
CA SER A 175 -4.68 -4.22 -0.22
C SER A 175 -3.69 -5.39 -0.14
N ARG A 176 -4.12 -6.62 -0.46
CA ARG A 176 -3.23 -7.79 -0.48
C ARG A 176 -2.18 -7.72 -1.58
N CYS A 177 -2.53 -7.23 -2.76
CA CYS A 177 -1.57 -7.03 -3.85
C CYS A 177 -0.45 -6.05 -3.48
N ARG A 178 -0.66 -5.13 -2.53
CA ARG A 178 0.41 -4.25 -2.01
C ARG A 178 1.38 -4.98 -1.07
N LEU A 179 0.96 -6.11 -0.51
CA LEU A 179 1.74 -6.96 0.40
C LEU A 179 2.57 -8.01 -0.36
N VAL A 180 2.17 -8.34 -1.59
CA VAL A 180 2.91 -9.29 -2.44
C VAL A 180 4.14 -8.61 -3.03
N LEU A 181 5.32 -9.14 -2.68
CA LEU A 181 6.58 -8.82 -3.33
C LEU A 181 6.57 -9.43 -4.75
N PRO A 182 6.80 -8.64 -5.82
CA PRO A 182 6.91 -9.17 -7.18
C PRO A 182 7.99 -10.26 -7.26
N GLU A 183 7.92 -11.26 -8.13
CA GLU A 183 8.95 -12.32 -8.13
C GLU A 183 10.37 -11.82 -8.41
N SER A 184 10.50 -10.74 -9.19
CA SER A 184 11.76 -10.01 -9.41
C SER A 184 12.33 -9.34 -8.16
N ALA A 185 11.54 -9.29 -7.07
CA ALA A 185 11.90 -8.76 -5.77
C ALA A 185 12.53 -9.78 -4.83
N ARG A 186 12.32 -11.08 -5.09
CA ARG A 186 12.77 -12.12 -4.19
C ARG A 186 14.30 -12.14 -4.20
N PRO A 187 14.96 -12.23 -3.03
CA PRO A 187 16.40 -12.40 -3.01
C PRO A 187 16.74 -13.64 -3.86
N PRO A 188 17.75 -13.56 -4.76
CA PRO A 188 18.13 -14.70 -5.58
C PRO A 188 18.39 -15.90 -4.68
N GLU A 189 17.84 -17.06 -5.04
CA GLU A 189 18.10 -18.29 -4.31
C GLU A 189 19.61 -18.51 -4.23
N GLU A 190 20.09 -18.89 -3.04
CA GLU A 190 21.51 -19.06 -2.77
C GLU A 190 22.06 -20.13 -3.71
N ASN A 191 22.95 -19.74 -4.64
CA ASN A 191 23.47 -20.65 -5.66
C ASN A 191 24.18 -21.82 -4.98
N ALA A 192 24.08 -23.03 -5.55
CA ALA A 192 24.68 -24.25 -4.98
C ALA A 192 26.18 -24.08 -4.63
N PHE A 193 26.89 -23.24 -5.40
CA PHE A 193 28.27 -22.86 -5.14
C PHE A 193 28.45 -22.02 -3.87
N GLU A 194 27.60 -21.03 -3.63
CA GLU A 194 27.68 -20.16 -2.44
C GLU A 194 27.39 -20.95 -1.16
N ARG A 195 26.41 -21.86 -1.22
CA ARG A 195 26.13 -22.83 -0.15
C ARG A 195 27.35 -23.69 0.19
N LEU A 196 27.98 -24.28 -0.84
CA LEU A 196 29.17 -25.11 -0.67
C LEU A 196 30.35 -24.34 -0.05
N MET A 197 30.55 -23.09 -0.49
CA MET A 197 31.63 -22.23 0.02
C MET A 197 31.40 -21.79 1.46
N ARG A 198 30.15 -21.61 1.88
CA ARG A 198 29.79 -21.33 3.27
C ARG A 198 30.03 -22.56 4.16
N GLU A 199 29.56 -23.74 3.74
CA GLU A 199 29.81 -25.01 4.47
C GLU A 199 31.31 -25.30 4.64
N LYS A 200 32.12 -25.03 3.60
CA LYS A 200 33.58 -25.15 3.69
C LYS A 200 34.20 -24.18 4.70
N ARG A 201 33.73 -22.92 4.74
CA ARG A 201 34.21 -21.92 5.72
C ARG A 201 33.83 -22.30 7.15
N GLU A 202 32.61 -22.78 7.36
CA GLU A 202 32.13 -23.25 8.67
C GLU A 202 32.89 -24.50 9.14
N ARG A 203 33.24 -25.42 8.23
CA ARG A 203 34.12 -26.57 8.54
C ARG A 203 35.53 -26.15 8.93
N MET A 204 36.14 -25.19 8.23
CA MET A 204 37.49 -24.71 8.58
C MET A 204 37.54 -23.92 9.88
N GLN A 205 36.45 -23.27 10.30
CA GLN A 205 36.40 -22.55 11.58
C GLN A 205 36.14 -23.45 12.79
N ARG A 206 35.74 -24.71 12.55
CA ARG A 206 35.48 -25.72 13.59
C ARG A 206 36.61 -26.74 13.74
N ALA A 207 37.63 -26.68 12.89
CA ALA A 207 38.85 -27.48 12.95
C ALA A 207 39.98 -26.65 13.60
#